data_AF-D1JHJ5-F1
#
_entry.id   AF-D1JHJ5-F1
#
_cell.length_a   1.000
_cell.length_b   1.000
_cell.length_c   1.000
_cell.angle_alpha   90.00
_cell.angle_beta   90.00
_cell.angle_gamma   90.00
#
_symmetry.space_group_name_H-M   'P 1'
#
loop_
_entity.id
_entity.type
_entity.pdbx_description
1 polymer ?
#
loop_
_entity_poly.entity_id
_entity_poly.type
_entity_poly.pdbx_seq_one_letter_code
_entity_poly.pdbx_strand_id
1 'polypeptide(L)'
;MRFPCVTHLIVCFQYDDEARAFGKALRERLAKFRLTISEEKTRIIAFGRYACQQARKQGKKCATFDFLGFTLYCDKTRNGKFKVGRKTSSKKFRQKMKIMNLWLKGVRNRMKLELWWPLLAQKMIGHYQYYGISGNIRGLQSFYYHTTEFAFKWINRRSQRKSYNWSQFNRFLSFNPLPKPKIYHFYALSKQK
;
A
#
# COMPACT_ATOMS: atom_id res chain seq x y z
N MET A 1 12.63 6.67 26.90
CA MET A 1 11.94 6.49 25.59
C MET A 1 11.77 4.98 25.36
N ARG A 2 10.59 4.42 25.67
CA ARG A 2 10.26 3.03 25.31
C ARG A 2 9.89 3.05 23.83
N PHE A 3 10.59 2.29 23.00
CA PHE A 3 10.19 2.04 21.62
C PHE A 3 9.23 0.84 21.64
N PRO A 4 7.91 1.02 21.53
CA PRO A 4 6.98 -0.10 21.49
C PRO A 4 7.17 -0.81 20.15
N CYS A 5 7.68 -2.04 20.10
CA CYS A 5 7.70 -3.00 18.97
C CYS A 5 7.81 -2.48 17.50
N VAL A 6 8.27 -1.26 17.27
CA VAL A 6 8.35 -0.60 15.98
C VAL A 6 9.81 -0.69 15.55
N THR A 7 10.08 -1.68 14.71
CA THR A 7 11.41 -1.90 14.12
C THR A 7 11.70 -0.96 12.94
N HIS A 8 10.72 -0.15 12.53
CA HIS A 8 10.80 0.73 11.37
C HIS A 8 10.63 2.18 11.80
N LEU A 9 11.71 2.96 11.70
CA LEU A 9 11.75 4.37 12.08
C LEU A 9 12.00 5.24 10.85
N ILE A 10 11.34 6.40 10.78
CA ILE A 10 11.69 7.50 9.89
C ILE A 10 11.99 8.71 10.75
N VAL A 11 13.11 9.36 10.47
CA VAL A 11 13.47 10.66 11.04
C VAL A 11 13.77 11.61 9.89
N CYS A 12 13.23 12.82 9.96
CA CYS A 12 13.36 13.83 8.92
C CYS A 12 14.30 14.92 9.40
N PHE A 13 15.23 15.34 8.53
CA PHE A 13 16.18 16.41 8.78
C PHE A 13 16.11 17.43 7.65
N GLN A 14 16.45 18.68 7.95
CA GLN A 14 16.56 19.71 6.92
C GLN A 14 17.90 19.64 6.20
N TYR A 15 18.97 19.35 6.94
CA TYR A 15 20.33 19.29 6.44
C TYR A 15 20.89 17.87 6.46
N ASP A 16 21.75 17.56 5.50
CA ASP A 16 22.34 16.22 5.37
C ASP A 16 23.30 15.92 6.54
N ASP A 17 24.08 16.91 6.96
CA ASP A 17 25.06 16.71 8.04
C ASP A 17 24.38 16.39 9.38
N GLU A 18 23.20 16.96 9.64
CA GLU A 18 22.36 16.59 10.80
C GLU A 18 21.90 15.13 10.70
N ALA A 19 21.46 14.69 9.52
CA ALA A 19 21.02 13.31 9.30
C ALA A 19 22.17 12.31 9.51
N ARG A 20 23.39 12.65 9.04
CA ARG A 20 24.60 11.85 9.25
C ARG A 20 25.00 11.81 10.72
N ALA A 21 25.02 12.96 11.39
CA ALA A 21 25.35 13.06 12.82
C ALA A 21 24.37 12.25 13.68
N PHE A 22 23.07 12.38 13.41
CA PHE A 22 22.05 11.58 14.10
C PHE A 22 22.21 10.09 13.82
N GLY A 23 22.50 9.70 12.58
CA GLY A 23 22.75 8.30 12.23
C GLY A 23 23.91 7.69 13.02
N LYS A 24 25.00 8.45 13.25
CA LYS A 24 26.12 8.03 14.11
C LYS A 24 25.67 7.89 15.58
N ALA A 25 25.02 8.92 16.13
CA ALA A 25 24.55 8.90 17.51
C ALA A 25 23.53 7.77 17.78
N LEU A 26 22.66 7.46 16.81
CA LEU A 26 21.69 6.37 16.92
C LEU A 26 22.38 5.00 16.99
N ARG A 27 23.43 4.78 16.19
CA ARG A 27 24.24 3.53 16.26
C ARG A 27 24.86 3.36 17.64
N GLU A 28 25.52 4.41 18.15
CA GLU A 28 26.15 4.40 19.48
C GLU A 28 25.12 4.15 20.59
N ARG A 29 23.92 4.76 20.46
CA ARG A 29 22.84 4.57 21.43
C ARG A 29 22.30 3.15 21.41
N LEU A 30 22.09 2.54 20.24
CA LEU A 30 21.59 1.17 20.13
C LEU A 30 22.63 0.14 20.60
N ALA A 31 23.92 0.40 20.37
CA ALA A 31 25.00 -0.44 20.87
C ALA A 31 24.98 -0.57 22.41
N LYS A 32 24.61 0.50 23.13
CA LYS A 32 24.41 0.46 24.60
C LYS A 32 23.32 -0.53 25.05
N PHE A 33 22.37 -0.84 24.16
CA PHE A 33 21.33 -1.85 24.39
C PHE A 33 21.63 -3.18 23.69
N ARG A 34 22.87 -3.39 23.21
CA ARG A 34 23.31 -4.57 22.45
C ARG A 34 22.47 -4.79 21.17
N LEU A 35 22.01 -3.70 20.57
CA LEU A 35 21.28 -3.70 19.30
C LEU A 35 22.16 -3.11 18.20
N THR A 36 22.14 -3.73 17.01
CA THR A 36 22.88 -3.27 15.83
C THR A 36 21.91 -2.82 14.76
N ILE A 37 22.23 -1.69 14.10
CA ILE A 37 21.47 -1.22 12.94
C ILE A 37 21.77 -2.11 11.74
N SER A 38 20.74 -2.52 11.01
CA SER A 38 20.92 -3.16 9.70
C SER A 38 21.33 -2.12 8.68
N GLU A 39 22.59 -2.15 8.26
CA GLU A 39 23.15 -1.23 7.26
C GLU A 39 22.49 -1.40 5.89
N GLU A 40 22.10 -2.64 5.54
CA GLU A 40 21.35 -2.93 4.31
C GLU A 40 20.00 -2.19 4.25
N LYS A 41 19.34 -2.01 5.40
CA LYS A 41 17.99 -1.43 5.49
C LYS A 41 17.99 0.06 5.78
N THR A 42 19.10 0.58 6.30
CA THR A 42 19.19 1.96 6.80
C THR A 42 19.88 2.82 5.76
N ARG A 43 19.16 3.83 5.27
CA ARG A 43 19.68 4.73 4.24
C ARG A 43 19.19 6.15 4.46
N ILE A 44 20.07 7.11 4.19
CA ILE A 44 19.70 8.53 4.08
C ILE A 44 19.15 8.75 2.67
N ILE A 45 18.01 9.40 2.56
CA ILE A 45 17.34 9.65 1.28
C ILE A 45 17.10 11.14 1.16
N ALA A 46 17.71 11.77 0.15
CA ALA A 46 17.39 13.14 -0.22
C ALA A 46 15.93 13.19 -0.70
N PHE A 47 15.05 13.75 0.13
CA PHE A 47 13.61 13.77 -0.10
C PHE A 47 13.02 15.14 0.23
N GLY A 48 12.04 15.59 -0.53
CA GLY A 48 11.39 16.88 -0.33
C GLY A 48 11.36 17.74 -1.59
N ARG A 49 10.86 18.98 -1.43
CA ARG A 49 10.68 19.94 -2.52
C ARG A 49 11.98 20.21 -3.27
N TYR A 50 13.02 20.61 -2.55
CA TYR A 50 14.32 20.99 -3.13
C TYR A 50 15.03 19.78 -3.73
N ALA A 51 15.09 18.65 -3.03
CA ALA A 51 15.68 17.41 -3.54
C ALA A 51 15.02 16.97 -4.86
N CYS A 52 13.69 17.02 -4.94
CA CYS A 52 12.97 16.67 -6.17
C CYS A 52 13.17 17.70 -7.29
N GLN A 53 13.26 19.00 -6.97
CA GLN A 53 13.58 20.03 -7.96
C GLN A 53 14.99 19.84 -8.54
N GLN A 54 15.99 19.59 -7.70
CA GLN A 54 17.36 19.36 -8.15
C GLN A 54 17.49 18.09 -8.98
N ALA A 55 16.86 16.99 -8.56
CA ALA A 55 16.81 15.76 -9.35
C ALA A 55 16.25 16.01 -10.75
N ARG A 56 15.14 16.77 -10.86
CA ARG A 56 14.52 17.12 -12.15
C ARG A 56 15.43 18.00 -13.02
N LYS A 57 16.10 18.99 -12.44
CA LYS A 57 17.08 19.83 -13.16
C LYS A 57 18.22 18.99 -13.77
N GLN A 58 18.60 17.90 -13.09
CA GLN A 58 19.60 16.95 -13.56
C GLN A 58 19.03 15.84 -14.47
N GLY A 59 17.76 15.93 -14.90
CA GLY A 59 17.10 14.89 -15.71
C GLY A 59 16.80 13.58 -14.95
N LYS A 60 16.95 13.55 -13.62
CA LYS A 60 16.73 12.37 -12.77
C LYS A 60 15.32 12.33 -12.19
N LYS A 61 14.85 11.13 -11.84
CA LYS A 61 13.60 10.94 -11.10
C LYS A 61 13.78 11.31 -9.63
N CYS A 62 12.75 11.91 -9.04
CA CYS A 62 12.75 12.20 -7.59
C CYS A 62 12.79 10.90 -6.79
N ALA A 63 13.50 10.92 -5.65
CA ALA A 63 13.62 9.76 -4.79
C ALA A 63 12.24 9.31 -4.26
N THR A 64 12.10 7.99 -4.07
CA THR A 64 10.93 7.36 -3.47
C THR A 64 11.39 6.30 -2.49
N PHE A 65 10.55 6.00 -1.49
CA PHE A 65 10.86 4.96 -0.52
C PHE A 65 9.60 4.32 0.03
N ASP A 66 9.75 3.09 0.52
CA ASP A 66 8.65 2.33 1.09
C ASP A 66 8.66 2.42 2.62
N PHE A 67 7.50 2.68 3.22
CA PHE A 67 7.31 2.68 4.66
C PHE A 67 5.88 2.26 5.02
N LEU A 68 5.75 1.37 6.02
CA LEU A 68 4.47 0.80 6.46
C LEU A 68 3.59 0.32 5.29
N GLY A 69 4.22 -0.27 4.26
CA GLY A 69 3.52 -0.78 3.08
C GLY A 69 3.03 0.25 2.07
N PHE A 70 3.39 1.52 2.23
CA PHE A 70 3.18 2.57 1.23
C PHE A 70 4.49 2.94 0.55
N THR A 71 4.44 3.27 -0.73
CA THR A 71 5.50 4.03 -1.40
C THR A 71 5.21 5.51 -1.24
N LEU A 72 6.13 6.23 -0.59
CA LEU A 72 6.13 7.67 -0.46
C LEU A 72 6.92 8.29 -1.62
N TYR A 73 6.36 9.32 -2.22
CA TYR A 73 6.95 9.99 -3.37
C TYR A 73 6.67 11.50 -3.33
N CYS A 74 7.54 12.28 -3.97
CA CYS A 74 7.33 13.70 -4.13
C CYS A 74 6.22 13.97 -5.16
N ASP A 75 5.18 14.71 -4.76
CA ASP A 75 4.01 14.99 -5.58
C ASP A 75 3.64 16.49 -5.49
N LYS A 76 2.66 16.91 -6.29
CA LYS A 76 2.11 18.26 -6.24
C LYS A 76 0.62 18.23 -5.96
N THR A 77 0.14 19.25 -5.26
CA THR A 77 -1.29 19.53 -5.13
C THR A 77 -1.86 19.97 -6.48
N ARG A 78 -3.19 20.02 -6.60
CA ARG A 78 -3.85 20.57 -7.78
C ARG A 78 -3.42 22.01 -8.09
N ASN A 79 -3.09 22.77 -7.04
CA ASN A 79 -2.64 24.15 -7.12
C ASN A 79 -1.10 24.26 -7.26
N GLY A 80 -0.40 23.18 -7.62
CA GLY A 80 1.05 23.17 -7.87
C GLY A 80 1.95 23.17 -6.63
N LYS A 81 1.41 23.38 -5.41
CA LYS A 81 2.18 23.31 -4.15
C LYS A 81 2.76 21.91 -3.93
N PHE A 82 3.96 21.82 -3.34
CA PHE A 82 4.59 20.53 -3.01
C PHE A 82 3.76 19.75 -1.99
N LYS A 83 3.71 18.42 -2.16
CA LYS A 83 3.17 17.51 -1.16
C LYS A 83 3.89 16.16 -1.19
N VAL A 84 3.71 15.39 -0.11
CA VAL A 84 4.12 13.99 -0.06
C VAL A 84 2.97 13.12 -0.55
N GLY A 85 3.15 12.52 -1.72
CA GLY A 85 2.25 11.49 -2.25
C GLY A 85 2.48 10.14 -1.58
N ARG A 86 1.42 9.35 -1.47
CA ARG A 86 1.45 8.00 -0.88
C ARG A 86 0.60 7.08 -1.74
N LYS A 87 1.14 5.91 -2.07
CA LYS A 87 0.40 4.84 -2.77
C LYS A 87 0.75 3.49 -2.18
N THR A 88 -0.08 2.47 -2.39
CA THR A 88 0.27 1.09 -1.98
C THR A 88 1.61 0.70 -2.59
N SER A 89 2.54 0.19 -1.77
CA SER A 89 3.81 -0.33 -2.29
C SER A 89 3.54 -1.47 -3.25
N SER A 90 4.19 -1.46 -4.41
CA SER A 90 4.05 -2.51 -5.43
C SER A 90 4.36 -3.90 -4.86
N LYS A 91 5.30 -4.00 -3.91
CA LYS A 91 5.63 -5.25 -3.21
C LYS A 91 4.44 -5.75 -2.40
N LYS A 92 3.83 -4.87 -1.59
CA LYS A 92 2.66 -5.20 -0.77
C LYS A 92 1.42 -5.48 -1.60
N PHE A 93 1.23 -4.74 -2.70
CA PHE A 93 0.13 -4.98 -3.64
C PHE A 93 0.21 -6.38 -4.24
N ARG A 94 1.37 -6.74 -4.83
CA ARG A 94 1.59 -8.09 -5.39
C ARG A 94 1.44 -9.18 -4.34
N GLN A 95 1.97 -8.97 -3.14
CA GLN A 95 1.83 -9.91 -2.03
C GLN A 95 0.35 -10.12 -1.68
N LYS A 96 -0.43 -9.05 -1.53
CA LYS A 96 -1.85 -9.15 -1.20
C LYS A 96 -2.66 -9.81 -2.32
N MET A 97 -2.36 -9.52 -3.59
CA MET A 97 -3.00 -10.17 -4.74
C MET A 97 -2.69 -11.67 -4.78
N LYS A 98 -1.45 -12.07 -4.53
CA LYS A 98 -1.07 -13.49 -4.43
C LYS A 98 -1.85 -14.18 -3.31
N ILE A 99 -1.90 -13.57 -2.12
CA ILE A 99 -2.64 -14.11 -0.98
C ILE A 99 -4.14 -14.24 -1.31
N MET A 100 -4.74 -13.22 -1.93
CA MET A 100 -6.15 -13.23 -2.31
C MET A 100 -6.46 -14.36 -3.30
N ASN A 101 -5.64 -14.49 -4.35
CA ASN A 101 -5.78 -15.54 -5.35
C ASN A 101 -5.64 -16.94 -4.74
N LEU A 102 -4.68 -17.15 -3.84
CA LEU A 102 -4.49 -18.42 -3.13
C LEU A 102 -5.65 -18.73 -2.18
N TRP A 103 -6.15 -17.73 -1.45
CA TRP A 103 -7.29 -17.90 -0.58
C TRP A 103 -8.56 -18.29 -1.36
N LEU A 104 -8.86 -17.60 -2.47
CA LEU A 104 -9.97 -17.95 -3.36
C LEU A 104 -9.79 -19.35 -3.95
N LYS A 105 -8.57 -19.70 -4.38
CA LYS A 105 -8.23 -21.06 -4.82
C LYS A 105 -8.55 -22.09 -3.74
N GLY A 106 -8.21 -21.83 -2.49
CA GLY A 106 -8.41 -22.76 -1.38
C GLY A 106 -9.88 -22.93 -0.99
N VAL A 107 -10.65 -21.85 -0.95
CA VAL A 107 -12.05 -21.88 -0.47
C VAL A 107 -13.04 -22.44 -1.49
N ARG A 108 -12.71 -22.38 -2.79
CA ARG A 108 -13.65 -22.67 -3.90
C ARG A 108 -14.40 -24.02 -3.81
N ASN A 109 -13.76 -25.05 -3.25
CA ASN A 109 -14.33 -26.40 -3.11
C ASN A 109 -14.62 -26.80 -1.66
N ARG A 110 -14.26 -25.94 -0.69
CA ARG A 110 -14.40 -26.24 0.74
C ARG A 110 -15.65 -25.62 1.35
N MET A 111 -16.17 -24.56 0.73
CA MET A 111 -17.34 -23.84 1.22
C MET A 111 -18.26 -23.44 0.06
N LYS A 112 -19.56 -23.38 0.34
CA LYS A 112 -20.55 -22.83 -0.60
C LYS A 112 -20.28 -21.35 -0.88
N LEU A 113 -20.61 -20.89 -2.09
CA LEU A 113 -20.41 -19.52 -2.56
C LEU A 113 -21.01 -18.48 -1.59
N GLU A 114 -22.24 -18.72 -1.16
CA GLU A 114 -22.98 -17.85 -0.23
C GLU A 114 -22.25 -17.64 1.12
N LEU A 115 -21.45 -18.62 1.56
CA LEU A 115 -20.73 -18.54 2.83
C LEU A 115 -19.41 -17.80 2.70
N TRP A 116 -18.65 -18.01 1.61
CA TRP A 116 -17.35 -17.35 1.46
C TRP A 116 -17.44 -15.98 0.77
N TRP A 117 -18.53 -15.66 0.08
CA TRP A 117 -18.72 -14.36 -0.57
C TRP A 117 -18.72 -13.18 0.43
N PRO A 118 -19.41 -13.24 1.58
CA PRO A 118 -19.30 -12.21 2.62
C PRO A 118 -17.87 -12.11 3.19
N LEU A 119 -17.16 -13.23 3.32
CA LEU A 119 -15.77 -13.23 3.78
C LEU A 119 -14.83 -12.54 2.78
N LEU A 120 -15.08 -12.71 1.48
CA LEU A 120 -14.38 -11.96 0.44
C LEU A 120 -14.61 -10.46 0.61
N ALA A 121 -15.87 -10.04 0.77
CA ALA A 121 -16.23 -8.65 1.01
C ALA A 121 -15.48 -8.08 2.24
N GLN A 122 -15.47 -8.80 3.37
CA GLN A 122 -14.73 -8.38 4.57
C GLN A 122 -13.22 -8.23 4.31
N LYS A 123 -12.62 -9.16 3.56
CA LYS A 123 -11.20 -9.06 3.19
C LYS A 123 -10.90 -7.85 2.31
N MET A 124 -11.82 -7.48 1.42
CA MET A 124 -11.72 -6.29 0.58
C MET A 124 -11.87 -5.02 1.42
N ILE A 125 -12.85 -4.96 2.33
CA ILE A 125 -13.05 -3.85 3.26
C ILE A 125 -11.78 -3.60 4.08
N GLY A 126 -11.18 -4.65 4.66
CA GLY A 126 -9.94 -4.50 5.42
C GLY A 126 -8.78 -3.95 4.58
N HIS A 127 -8.69 -4.31 3.30
CA HIS A 127 -7.70 -3.71 2.40
C HIS A 127 -7.99 -2.23 2.15
N TYR A 128 -9.25 -1.85 1.92
CA TYR A 128 -9.63 -0.47 1.68
C TYR A 128 -9.49 0.41 2.91
N GLN A 129 -9.80 -0.08 4.10
CA GLN A 129 -9.61 0.69 5.33
C GLN A 129 -8.14 1.04 5.57
N TYR A 130 -7.21 0.15 5.22
CA TYR A 130 -5.78 0.43 5.39
C TYR A 130 -5.22 1.29 4.26
N TYR A 131 -5.45 0.89 3.00
CA TYR A 131 -4.84 1.54 1.83
C TYR A 131 -5.68 2.67 1.24
N GLY A 132 -6.89 2.90 1.76
CA GLY A 132 -7.86 3.90 1.31
C GLY A 132 -7.46 5.31 1.69
N ILE A 133 -6.31 5.75 1.21
CA ILE A 133 -5.74 7.07 1.48
C ILE A 133 -5.85 7.98 0.26
N SER A 134 -5.89 9.29 0.49
CA SER A 134 -5.86 10.29 -0.59
C SER A 134 -4.70 10.05 -1.56
N GLY A 135 -5.00 10.03 -2.86
CA GLY A 135 -4.03 9.77 -3.94
C GLY A 135 -3.85 8.31 -4.34
N ASN A 136 -4.40 7.34 -3.58
CA ASN A 136 -4.22 5.90 -3.86
C ASN A 136 -5.45 5.22 -4.51
N ILE A 137 -6.45 5.97 -4.96
CA ILE A 137 -7.70 5.41 -5.50
C ILE A 137 -7.48 4.44 -6.67
N ARG A 138 -6.53 4.75 -7.57
CA ARG A 138 -6.19 3.88 -8.71
C ARG A 138 -5.70 2.50 -8.24
N GLY A 139 -4.93 2.45 -7.15
CA GLY A 139 -4.49 1.19 -6.55
C GLY A 139 -5.65 0.37 -6.00
N LEU A 140 -6.62 1.02 -5.36
CA LEU A 140 -7.81 0.34 -4.84
C LEU A 140 -8.74 -0.18 -5.96
N GLN A 141 -8.87 0.60 -7.04
CA GLN A 141 -9.63 0.19 -8.23
C GLN A 141 -8.99 -1.04 -8.91
N SER A 142 -7.66 -1.04 -9.06
CA SER A 142 -6.92 -2.21 -9.56
C SER A 142 -7.10 -3.43 -8.64
N PHE A 143 -7.06 -3.23 -7.32
CA PHE A 143 -7.33 -4.30 -6.35
C PHE A 143 -8.75 -4.87 -6.51
N TYR A 144 -9.76 -4.02 -6.63
CA TYR A 144 -11.15 -4.40 -6.85
C TYR A 144 -11.29 -5.22 -8.14
N TYR A 145 -10.74 -4.71 -9.25
CA TYR A 145 -10.81 -5.35 -10.56
C TYR A 145 -10.23 -6.76 -10.52
N HIS A 146 -8.97 -6.91 -10.12
CA HIS A 146 -8.32 -8.23 -10.09
C HIS A 146 -8.94 -9.19 -9.08
N THR A 147 -9.42 -8.69 -7.94
CA THR A 147 -10.13 -9.54 -6.98
C THR A 147 -11.44 -10.08 -7.57
N THR A 148 -12.15 -9.24 -8.33
CA THR A 148 -13.38 -9.63 -9.05
C THR A 148 -13.07 -10.66 -10.14
N GLU A 149 -11.99 -10.48 -10.89
CA GLU A 149 -11.52 -11.46 -11.88
C GLU A 149 -11.12 -12.80 -11.23
N PHE A 150 -10.40 -12.77 -10.09
CA PHE A 150 -10.05 -13.98 -9.37
C PHE A 150 -11.30 -14.70 -8.85
N ALA A 151 -12.30 -13.96 -8.36
CA ALA A 151 -13.56 -14.55 -7.92
C ALA A 151 -14.27 -15.25 -9.09
N PHE A 152 -14.42 -14.56 -10.23
CA PHE A 152 -14.97 -15.15 -11.46
C PHE A 152 -14.23 -16.42 -11.88
N LYS A 153 -12.89 -16.35 -11.90
CA LYS A 153 -12.03 -17.48 -12.26
C LYS A 153 -12.23 -18.69 -11.35
N TRP A 154 -12.26 -18.50 -10.04
CA TRP A 154 -12.33 -19.63 -9.09
C TRP A 154 -13.74 -20.18 -8.91
N ILE A 155 -14.78 -19.34 -9.06
CA ILE A 155 -16.17 -19.82 -9.14
C ILE A 155 -16.33 -20.75 -10.35
N ASN A 156 -15.75 -20.39 -11.50
CA ASN A 156 -15.82 -21.22 -12.71
C ASN A 156 -14.87 -22.43 -12.72
N ARG A 157 -14.03 -22.59 -11.69
CA ARG A 157 -13.11 -23.72 -11.54
C ARG A 157 -13.41 -24.57 -10.30
N ARG A 158 -14.66 -24.51 -9.81
CA ARG A 158 -15.14 -25.31 -8.67
C ARG A 158 -15.70 -26.67 -9.08
N SER A 159 -16.26 -26.78 -10.29
CA SER A 159 -16.85 -28.01 -10.82
C SER A 159 -16.39 -28.26 -12.26
N GLN A 160 -16.79 -29.40 -12.82
CA GLN A 160 -16.47 -29.79 -14.21
C GLN A 160 -17.17 -28.92 -15.27
N ARG A 161 -18.13 -28.07 -14.88
CA ARG A 161 -18.85 -27.15 -15.78
C ARG A 161 -18.66 -25.70 -15.35
N LYS A 162 -18.51 -24.79 -16.32
CA LYS A 162 -18.46 -23.34 -16.05
C LYS A 162 -19.83 -22.89 -15.50
N SER A 163 -19.83 -22.20 -14.35
CA SER A 163 -21.04 -21.73 -13.69
C SER A 163 -21.56 -20.42 -14.28
N TYR A 164 -20.67 -19.53 -14.73
CA TYR A 164 -21.02 -18.20 -15.23
C TYR A 164 -20.17 -17.83 -16.44
N ASN A 165 -20.80 -17.22 -17.45
CA ASN A 165 -20.11 -16.30 -18.36
C ASN A 165 -20.02 -14.89 -17.72
N TRP A 166 -19.33 -13.95 -18.37
CA TRP A 166 -19.17 -12.59 -17.81
C TRP A 166 -20.49 -11.83 -17.62
N SER A 167 -21.44 -11.96 -18.55
CA SER A 167 -22.75 -11.30 -18.44
C SER A 167 -23.55 -11.83 -17.24
N GLN A 168 -23.61 -13.16 -17.08
CA GLN A 168 -24.25 -13.80 -15.93
C GLN A 168 -23.54 -13.47 -14.61
N PHE A 169 -22.20 -13.37 -14.62
CA PHE A 169 -21.45 -12.98 -13.43
C PHE A 169 -21.68 -11.51 -13.07
N ASN A 170 -21.77 -10.61 -14.05
CA ASN A 170 -22.11 -9.21 -13.82
C ASN A 170 -23.53 -9.06 -13.25
N ARG A 171 -24.49 -9.88 -13.73
CA ARG A 171 -25.82 -9.98 -13.13
C ARG A 171 -25.75 -10.52 -11.69
N PHE A 172 -24.91 -11.52 -11.42
CA PHE A 172 -24.68 -11.97 -10.05
C PHE A 172 -24.12 -10.85 -9.15
N LEU A 173 -23.16 -10.07 -9.64
CA LEU A 173 -22.57 -8.93 -8.94
C LEU A 173 -23.59 -7.80 -8.68
N SER A 174 -24.61 -7.62 -9.52
CA SER A 174 -25.64 -6.61 -9.28
C SER A 174 -26.53 -6.97 -8.09
N PHE A 175 -26.82 -8.26 -7.90
CA PHE A 175 -27.57 -8.74 -6.72
C PHE A 175 -26.68 -8.96 -5.49
N ASN A 176 -25.39 -9.26 -5.69
CA ASN A 176 -24.44 -9.57 -4.63
C ASN A 176 -23.20 -8.65 -4.72
N PRO A 177 -23.36 -7.33 -4.50
CA PRO A 177 -22.30 -6.38 -4.75
C PRO A 177 -21.11 -6.58 -3.83
N LEU A 178 -19.91 -6.64 -4.43
CA LEU A 178 -18.67 -6.50 -3.68
C LEU A 178 -18.45 -5.03 -3.27
N PRO A 179 -17.82 -4.79 -2.12
CA PRO A 179 -17.54 -3.45 -1.64
C PRO A 179 -16.73 -2.68 -2.68
N LYS A 180 -17.22 -1.50 -3.06
CA LYS A 180 -16.52 -0.63 -4.00
C LYS A 180 -15.35 0.07 -3.29
N PRO A 181 -14.23 0.32 -4.00
CA PRO A 181 -13.10 1.02 -3.43
C PRO A 181 -13.49 2.46 -3.05
N LYS A 182 -13.21 2.85 -1.81
CA LYS A 182 -13.47 4.19 -1.28
C LYS A 182 -12.21 4.73 -0.59
N ILE A 183 -12.05 6.05 -0.58
CA ILE A 183 -11.05 6.72 0.27
C ILE A 183 -11.65 6.91 1.66
N TYR A 184 -10.96 6.37 2.66
CA TYR A 184 -11.31 6.45 4.08
C TYR A 184 -10.51 7.56 4.77
N HIS A 185 -9.24 7.73 4.41
CA HIS A 185 -8.32 8.64 5.07
C HIS A 185 -7.95 9.79 4.15
N PHE A 186 -8.56 10.94 4.43
CA PHE A 186 -8.14 12.21 3.84
C PHE A 186 -7.03 12.77 4.70
N TYR A 187 -5.78 12.42 4.37
CA TYR A 187 -4.63 13.19 4.81
C TYR A 187 -4.68 14.51 4.04
N ALA A 188 -5.53 15.42 4.51
CA ALA A 188 -5.46 16.80 4.13
C ALA A 188 -4.02 17.25 4.41
N LEU A 189 -3.41 17.81 3.38
CA LEU A 189 -2.22 18.64 3.49
C LEU A 189 -2.42 19.51 4.72
N SER A 190 -1.45 19.52 5.63
CA SER A 190 -1.36 20.52 6.69
C SER A 190 -1.92 21.83 6.13
N LYS A 191 -2.96 22.40 6.76
CA LYS A 191 -3.34 23.79 6.50
C LYS A 191 -2.06 24.59 6.70
N GLN A 192 -1.35 24.90 5.62
CA GLN A 192 -0.29 25.88 5.64
C GLN A 192 -1.03 27.19 5.86
N LYS A 193 -1.11 27.59 7.14
CA LYS A 193 -1.27 29.00 7.48
C LYS A 193 -0.11 29.77 6.87
#